data_AF-A0A6I4U9F2-F1
#
_entry.id   AF-A0A6I4U9F2-F1
#
_cell.length_a   1.000
_cell.length_b   1.000
_cell.length_c   1.000
_cell.angle_alpha   90.00
_cell.angle_beta   90.00
_cell.angle_gamma   90.00
#
_symmetry.space_group_name_H-M   'P 1'
#
loop_
_entity.id
_entity.type
_entity.pdbx_description
1 polymer ?
#
loop_
_entity_poly.entity_id
_entity_poly.type
_entity_poly.pdbx_seq_one_letter_code
_entity_poly.pdbx_strand_id
1 'polypeptide(L)'
;MPTDPSGQPLAELKQWLAISTAGEDALLLRLLESAWQVCLQFTGSEAAEWAELDPALRHGIVRFAAHQYRERDEGPAERLPSAIAALWRPYRMVRL
;
A
#
# COMPACT_ATOMS: atom_id res chain seq x y z
N MET A 1 -3.05 -17.64 -11.10
CA MET A 1 -2.89 -16.38 -10.37
C MET A 1 -1.69 -16.58 -9.48
N PRO A 2 -0.50 -16.12 -9.92
CA PRO A 2 0.74 -16.46 -9.23
C PRO A 2 0.83 -15.64 -7.94
N THR A 3 1.22 -16.31 -6.85
CA THR A 3 1.44 -15.80 -5.49
C THR A 3 0.24 -15.08 -4.85
N ASP A 4 -0.43 -15.72 -3.88
CA ASP A 4 -1.44 -15.06 -3.05
C ASP A 4 -0.80 -13.95 -2.18
N PRO A 5 -1.10 -12.66 -2.44
CA PRO A 5 -0.48 -11.56 -1.70
C PRO A 5 -0.99 -11.43 -0.26
N SER A 6 -2.10 -12.10 0.09
CA SER A 6 -2.75 -11.99 1.41
C SER A 6 -2.03 -12.74 2.53
N GLY A 7 -1.13 -13.66 2.19
CA GLY A 7 -0.35 -14.43 3.15
C GLY A 7 0.92 -13.71 3.61
N GLN A 8 2.07 -14.35 3.36
CA GLN A 8 3.38 -13.87 3.78
C GLN A 8 3.75 -12.45 3.26
N PRO A 9 3.44 -12.05 2.00
CA PRO A 9 3.77 -10.72 1.51
C PRO A 9 3.11 -9.59 2.32
N LEU A 10 1.82 -9.76 2.65
CA LEU A 10 1.07 -8.83 3.48
C LEU A 10 1.64 -8.74 4.90
N ALA A 11 1.99 -9.89 5.50
CA ALA A 11 2.60 -9.92 6.82
C ALA A 11 3.96 -9.18 6.86
N GLU A 12 4.82 -9.39 5.85
CA GLU A 12 6.10 -8.70 5.72
C GLU A 12 5.92 -7.19 5.56
N LEU A 13 4.96 -6.75 4.73
CA LEU A 13 4.67 -5.33 4.55
C LEU A 13 4.16 -4.68 5.83
N LYS A 14 3.22 -5.33 6.53
CA LYS A 14 2.71 -4.86 7.82
C LYS A 14 3.81 -4.73 8.87
N GLN A 15 4.68 -5.75 8.95
CA GLN A 15 5.83 -5.73 9.85
C GLN A 15 6.74 -4.54 9.53
N TRP A 16 7.03 -4.28 8.25
CA TRP A 16 7.88 -3.18 7.84
C TRP A 16 7.27 -1.80 8.13
N LEU A 17 5.96 -1.64 7.95
CA LEU A 17 5.21 -0.42 8.25
C LEU A 17 4.88 -0.24 9.74
N ALA A 18 5.20 -1.23 10.58
CA ALA A 18 4.77 -1.31 11.97
C ALA A 18 3.23 -1.21 12.14
N ILE A 19 2.47 -1.76 11.19
CA ILE A 19 1.01 -1.82 11.22
C ILE A 19 0.58 -3.17 11.80
N SER A 20 -0.17 -3.14 12.90
CA SER A 20 -0.68 -4.35 13.56
C SER A 20 -2.18 -4.58 13.35
N THR A 21 -2.90 -3.65 12.73
CA THR A 21 -4.35 -3.74 12.55
C THR A 21 -4.72 -4.35 11.20
N ALA A 22 -5.96 -4.84 11.08
CA ALA A 22 -6.50 -5.36 9.82
C ALA A 22 -7.19 -4.28 8.96
N GLY A 23 -7.33 -3.05 9.49
CA GLY A 23 -8.12 -1.99 8.86
C GLY A 23 -7.57 -1.50 7.53
N GLU A 24 -6.28 -1.74 7.27
CA GLU A 24 -5.58 -1.27 6.07
C GLU A 24 -5.26 -2.41 5.08
N ASP A 25 -5.67 -3.64 5.37
CA ASP A 25 -5.26 -4.84 4.62
C ASP A 25 -5.66 -4.75 3.15
N ALA A 26 -6.88 -4.30 2.89
CA ALA A 26 -7.37 -4.12 1.52
C ALA A 26 -6.52 -3.13 0.72
N LEU A 27 -6.05 -2.05 1.36
CA LEU A 27 -5.14 -1.09 0.73
C LEU A 27 -3.76 -1.71 0.53
N LEU A 28 -3.18 -2.30 1.56
CA LEU A 28 -1.85 -2.91 1.51
C LEU A 28 -1.77 -4.01 0.45
N LEU A 29 -2.82 -4.83 0.31
CA LEU A 29 -2.95 -5.84 -0.73
C LEU A 29 -2.91 -5.23 -2.14
N ARG A 30 -3.65 -4.13 -2.35
CA ARG A 30 -3.68 -3.44 -3.64
C ARG A 30 -2.32 -2.81 -3.97
N LEU A 31 -1.60 -2.29 -2.98
CA LEU A 31 -0.25 -1.76 -3.16
C LEU A 31 0.77 -2.87 -3.46
N LEU A 32 0.66 -4.03 -2.80
CA LEU A 32 1.47 -5.21 -3.08
C LEU A 32 1.24 -5.74 -4.49
N GLU A 33 -0.02 -5.85 -4.91
CA GLU A 33 -0.37 -6.24 -6.28
C GLU A 33 0.28 -5.27 -7.28
N SER A 34 0.14 -3.96 -7.07
CA SER A 34 0.76 -2.97 -7.95
C SER A 34 2.29 -3.09 -7.97
N ALA A 35 2.91 -3.33 -6.81
CA ALA A 35 4.36 -3.48 -6.71
C ALA A 35 4.85 -4.75 -7.42
N TRP A 36 4.09 -5.84 -7.30
CA TRP A 36 4.33 -7.08 -8.02
C TRP A 36 4.30 -6.87 -9.54
N GLN A 37 3.24 -6.25 -10.06
CA GLN A 37 3.11 -5.99 -11.49
C GLN A 37 4.29 -5.17 -12.03
N VAL A 38 4.74 -4.15 -11.29
CA VAL A 38 5.92 -3.36 -11.67
C VAL A 38 7.19 -4.21 -11.64
N CYS A 39 7.39 -5.03 -10.61
CA CYS A 39 8.54 -5.93 -10.51
C CYS A 39 8.57 -6.93 -11.67
N LEU A 40 7.43 -7.54 -11.99
CA LEU A 40 7.27 -8.46 -13.11
C LEU A 40 7.62 -7.78 -14.43
N GLN A 41 7.07 -6.60 -14.70
CA GLN A 41 7.35 -5.85 -15.93
C GLN A 41 8.82 -5.42 -16.05
N PHE A 42 9.48 -5.15 -14.92
CA PHE A 42 10.88 -4.71 -14.91
C PHE A 42 11.88 -5.88 -15.02
N THR A 43 11.59 -7.01 -14.37
CA THR A 43 12.53 -8.13 -14.22
C THR A 43 12.21 -9.35 -15.09
N GLY A 44 10.97 -9.45 -15.58
CA GLY A 44 10.44 -10.66 -16.23
C GLY A 44 10.33 -11.89 -15.30
N SER A 45 10.53 -11.71 -13.99
CA SER A 45 10.54 -12.81 -13.03
C SER A 45 9.13 -13.12 -12.54
N GLU A 46 8.72 -14.37 -12.69
CA GLU A 46 7.46 -14.91 -12.18
C GLU A 46 7.75 -16.05 -11.20
N ALA A 47 6.88 -16.23 -10.21
CA ALA A 47 6.92 -17.34 -9.27
C ALA A 47 5.50 -17.80 -8.93
N ALA A 48 5.32 -19.10 -8.70
CA ALA A 48 4.02 -19.63 -8.30
C ALA A 48 3.70 -19.24 -6.85
N GLU A 49 4.73 -19.30 -5.99
CA GLU A 49 4.64 -18.98 -4.57
C GLU A 49 5.63 -17.89 -4.16
N TRP A 50 5.30 -17.14 -3.11
CA TRP A 50 6.17 -16.06 -2.60
C TRP A 50 7.55 -16.58 -2.20
N ALA A 51 7.61 -17.76 -1.58
CA ALA A 51 8.85 -18.35 -1.10
C ALA A 51 9.84 -18.72 -2.22
N GLU A 52 9.36 -18.88 -3.45
CA GLU A 52 10.17 -19.24 -4.61
C GLU A 52 10.88 -18.03 -5.23
N LEU A 53 10.44 -16.80 -4.92
CA LEU A 53 11.17 -15.60 -5.35
C LEU A 53 12.51 -15.45 -4.66
N ASP A 54 13.46 -14.94 -5.44
CA ASP A 54 14.71 -14.41 -4.92
C ASP A 54 14.43 -13.44 -3.76
N PRO A 55 15.10 -13.60 -2.61
CA PRO A 55 14.92 -12.71 -1.45
C PRO A 55 15.06 -11.22 -1.79
N ALA A 56 15.93 -10.86 -2.75
CA ALA A 56 16.11 -9.47 -3.18
C ALA A 56 14.85 -8.92 -3.87
N LEU A 57 14.18 -9.73 -4.69
CA LEU A 57 12.94 -9.34 -5.37
C LEU A 57 11.79 -9.18 -4.36
N ARG A 58 11.63 -10.13 -3.43
CA ARG A 58 10.66 -10.02 -2.34
C ARG A 58 10.83 -8.73 -1.54
N HIS A 59 12.07 -8.48 -1.13
CA HIS A 59 12.48 -7.27 -0.44
C HIS A 59 12.22 -5.98 -1.23
N GLY A 60 12.40 -6.01 -2.55
CA GLY A 60 12.12 -4.89 -3.44
C GLY A 60 10.62 -4.58 -3.52
N ILE A 61 9.81 -5.62 -3.72
CA ILE A 61 8.33 -5.52 -3.79
C ILE A 61 7.77 -4.92 -2.49
N VAL A 62 8.17 -5.45 -1.33
CA VAL A 62 7.72 -4.93 -0.02
C VAL A 62 8.11 -3.47 0.16
N ARG A 63 9.36 -3.10 -0.14
CA ARG A 63 9.83 -1.71 -0.01
C ARG A 63 9.10 -0.76 -0.96
N PHE A 64 8.81 -1.19 -2.18
CA PHE A 64 8.11 -0.37 -3.15
C PHE A 64 6.63 -0.17 -2.79
N ALA A 65 5.93 -1.22 -2.33
CA ALA A 65 4.58 -1.08 -1.79
C ALA A 65 4.53 -0.14 -0.59
N ALA A 66 5.54 -0.22 0.29
CA ALA A 66 5.61 0.61 1.47
C ALA A 66 6.00 2.08 1.17
N HIS A 67 6.78 2.32 0.11
CA HIS A 67 7.02 3.66 -0.40
C HIS A 67 5.72 4.31 -0.90
N GLN A 68 4.95 3.61 -1.73
CA GLN A 68 3.65 4.11 -2.20
C GLN A 68 2.68 4.40 -1.05
N TYR A 69 2.69 3.58 0.01
CA TYR A 69 1.90 3.83 1.20
C TYR A 69 2.25 5.16 1.87
N ARG A 70 3.54 5.51 1.95
CA ARG A 70 3.98 6.78 2.55
C ARG A 70 3.67 7.98 1.66
N GLU A 71 3.88 7.85 0.36
CA GLU A 71 3.54 8.90 -0.60
C GLU A 71 2.03 9.22 -0.61
N ARG A 72 1.17 8.24 -0.30
CA ARG A 72 -0.27 8.47 -0.13
C ARG A 72 -0.57 9.50 0.97
N ASP A 73 0.14 9.43 2.09
CA ASP A 73 -0.05 10.38 3.20
C ASP A 73 0.63 11.73 2.93
N GLU A 74 1.65 11.75 2.07
CA GLU A 74 2.37 12.95 1.64
C GLU A 74 1.73 13.70 0.45
N GLY A 75 0.60 13.21 -0.09
CA GLY A 75 -0.21 13.93 -1.09
C GLY A 75 -0.52 15.37 -0.64
N PRO A 76 -0.66 16.35 -1.56
CA PRO A 76 -0.41 17.78 -1.34
C PRO A 76 -0.89 18.27 0.03
N ALA A 77 0.05 18.30 0.97
CA ALA A 77 -0.19 18.72 2.33
C ALA A 77 -0.32 20.25 2.36
N GLU A 78 -1.54 20.76 2.62
CA GLU A 78 -1.77 21.83 3.63
C GLU A 78 -3.21 22.36 3.70
N ARG A 79 -4.13 21.94 2.83
CA ARG A 79 -5.56 22.27 2.97
C ARG A 79 -6.39 21.26 2.19
N LEU A 80 -7.50 20.80 2.78
CA LEU A 80 -8.58 20.21 2.00
C LEU A 80 -8.79 21.08 0.75
N PRO A 81 -8.82 20.51 -0.47
CA PRO A 81 -9.18 21.26 -1.66
C PRO A 81 -10.43 22.08 -1.33
N SER A 82 -10.45 23.36 -1.71
CA SER A 82 -11.52 24.29 -1.33
C SER A 82 -12.91 23.76 -1.68
N ALA A 83 -13.02 22.97 -2.75
CA ALA A 83 -14.22 22.24 -3.12
C ALA A 83 -14.70 21.25 -2.04
N ILE A 84 -13.80 20.42 -1.50
CA ILE A 84 -14.12 19.46 -0.43
C ILE A 84 -14.42 20.21 0.88
N ALA A 85 -13.62 21.23 1.21
CA ALA A 85 -13.88 22.07 2.38
C ALA A 85 -15.25 22.76 2.31
N ALA A 86 -15.69 23.19 1.12
CA ALA A 86 -17.01 23.80 0.90
C ALA A 86 -18.14 22.78 1.08
N LEU A 87 -17.98 21.56 0.57
CA LEU A 87 -18.98 20.49 0.73
C LEU A 87 -19.22 20.12 2.20
N TRP A 88 -18.18 20.21 3.02
CA TRP A 88 -18.24 19.77 4.43
C TRP A 88 -18.53 20.90 5.42
N ARG A 89 -18.50 22.17 4.98
CA ARG A 89 -18.88 23.34 5.81
C ARG A 89 -20.22 23.20 6.53
N PRO A 90 -21.33 22.75 5.91
CA PRO A 90 -22.63 22.70 6.59
C PRO A 90 -22.72 21.63 7.69
N TYR A 91 -21.79 20.68 7.75
CA TYR A 91 -21.76 19.60 8.75
C TYR A 91 -20.76 19.83 9.89
N ARG A 92 -20.05 20.97 9.90
CA ARG A 92 -19.18 21.32 11.03
C ARG A 92 -20.04 21.61 12.26
N MET A 93 -20.08 20.67 13.19
CA MET A 93 -20.69 20.87 14.50
C MET A 93 -20.05 22.08 15.18
N VAL A 94 -20.83 23.12 15.40
CA VAL A 94 -20.46 24.24 16.27
C VAL A 94 -20.67 23.76 17.70
N ARG A 95 -19.58 23.54 18.44
CA ARG A 95 -19.66 23.48 19.90
C ARG A 95 -19.80 24.91 20.40
N LEU A 96 -20.96 25.22 20.97
CA LEU A 96 -21.20 26.42 21.78
C LEU A 96 -20.57 26.23 23.16
#